data_AF-A0AAN9H473-F1
#
_entry.id   AF-A0AAN9H473-F1
#
_cell.length_a   1.000
_cell.length_b   1.000
_cell.length_c   1.000
_cell.angle_alpha   90.00
_cell.angle_beta   90.00
_cell.angle_gamma   90.00
#
_symmetry.space_group_name_H-M   'P 1'
#
loop_
_entity.id
_entity.type
_entity.pdbx_description
1 polymer ?
#
loop_
_entity_poly.entity_id
_entity_poly.type
_entity_poly.pdbx_seq_one_letter_code
_entity_poly.pdbx_strand_id
1 'polypeptide(L)'
;MNPAKSPDVPQPPVIGKVSHHSIEMSWMNGENKSPTGPAEHRTHFSVEQMDPKTHTFSSIYIGYSTRHLVEELKSSTYYSFRLMVTRPSGECSFSPAVSVFTNREPFNGKNLHQALNRENEQELTTVLQSGVVNVDVNDKMGLTPLMVAAQKGFTSLADILVKHGADINKRDSTGKNSLMQACYSGHLDMVKYLRNCGSTWQSRDTDGCSPLHWAVDGGHLPVITFLIQDGCEVDVMDKVSLWTPLMRVSAISGNAAVACVLLQAGADVNVRDKAGKTPLMVAVLNNHVELVKLLLDSGADQHLKNEYGAGAADMAKAFGRQNIMNLLDKISMEDSNRLTSTEQFCYGDKK
;
A
#
# COMPACT_ATOMS: atom_id res chain seq x y z
N MET A 1 -70.74 26.99 -31.85
CA MET A 1 -69.88 26.86 -30.65
C MET A 1 -69.09 25.57 -30.79
N ASN A 2 -67.82 25.65 -31.21
CA ASN A 2 -66.91 24.51 -31.12
C ASN A 2 -66.53 24.34 -29.65
N PRO A 3 -66.58 23.13 -29.08
CA PRO A 3 -66.01 22.91 -27.76
C PRO A 3 -64.52 23.21 -27.84
N ALA A 4 -64.03 24.07 -26.97
CA ALA A 4 -62.60 24.34 -26.82
C ALA A 4 -61.90 23.00 -26.58
N LYS A 5 -61.01 22.60 -27.51
CA LYS A 5 -60.08 21.49 -27.27
C LYS A 5 -59.36 21.82 -25.97
N SER A 6 -59.45 20.91 -24.99
CA SER A 6 -58.63 20.96 -23.79
C SER A 6 -57.18 21.26 -24.19
N PRO A 7 -56.47 22.17 -23.48
CA PRO A 7 -55.08 22.44 -23.79
C PRO A 7 -54.34 21.10 -23.80
N ASP A 8 -53.73 20.77 -24.94
CA ASP A 8 -53.07 19.50 -25.15
C ASP A 8 -51.89 19.43 -24.16
N VAL A 9 -52.09 18.70 -23.07
CA VAL A 9 -51.12 18.56 -21.98
C VAL A 9 -49.96 17.75 -22.55
N PRO A 10 -48.74 18.29 -22.60
CA PRO A 10 -47.62 17.58 -23.18
C PRO A 10 -47.34 16.32 -22.38
N GLN A 11 -46.96 15.25 -23.07
CA GLN A 11 -46.51 14.02 -22.44
C GLN A 11 -45.24 14.28 -21.63
N PRO A 12 -45.02 13.56 -20.50
CA PRO A 12 -43.78 13.64 -19.76
C PRO A 12 -42.58 13.23 -20.63
N PRO A 13 -41.37 13.69 -20.30
CA PRO A 13 -40.18 13.27 -21.02
C PRO A 13 -39.99 11.76 -20.87
N VAL A 14 -39.71 11.09 -21.99
CA VAL A 14 -39.39 9.67 -22.05
C VAL A 14 -37.97 9.48 -21.54
N ILE A 15 -37.84 8.63 -20.53
CA ILE A 15 -36.56 8.31 -19.89
C ILE A 15 -35.85 7.25 -20.74
N GLY A 16 -34.68 7.61 -21.24
CA GLY A 16 -33.77 6.72 -21.96
C GLY A 16 -32.80 6.02 -21.01
N LYS A 17 -31.51 6.04 -21.35
CA LYS A 17 -30.47 5.41 -20.53
C LYS A 17 -30.29 6.16 -19.21
N VAL A 18 -30.31 5.41 -18.11
CA VAL A 18 -30.03 5.90 -16.75
C VAL A 18 -28.67 5.35 -16.32
N SER A 19 -27.78 6.24 -15.88
CA SER A 19 -26.50 5.89 -15.25
C SER A 19 -26.51 6.28 -13.76
N HIS A 20 -25.37 6.15 -13.09
CA HIS A 20 -25.22 6.60 -11.71
C HIS A 20 -24.99 8.13 -11.60
N HIS A 21 -24.68 8.81 -12.72
CA HIS A 21 -24.46 10.27 -12.75
C HIS A 21 -25.19 11.00 -13.89
N SER A 22 -26.02 10.29 -14.66
CA SER A 22 -26.72 10.89 -15.80
C SER A 22 -28.02 10.20 -16.14
N ILE A 23 -28.94 10.97 -16.73
CA ILE A 23 -30.23 10.50 -17.23
C ILE A 23 -30.43 11.08 -18.63
N GLU A 24 -30.58 10.21 -19.62
CA GLU A 24 -30.99 10.61 -20.96
C GLU A 24 -32.52 10.78 -20.99
N MET A 25 -32.97 11.90 -21.55
CA MET A 25 -34.38 12.19 -21.75
C MET A 25 -34.65 12.55 -23.19
N SER A 26 -35.83 12.15 -23.67
CA SER A 26 -36.32 12.51 -24.99
C SER A 26 -37.80 12.85 -24.96
N TRP A 27 -38.25 13.71 -25.86
CA TRP A 27 -39.65 14.08 -25.99
C TRP A 27 -40.01 14.26 -27.46
N MET A 28 -41.18 13.76 -27.83
CA MET A 28 -41.74 13.57 -29.18
C MET A 28 -41.50 12.18 -29.81
N ASN A 29 -42.62 11.53 -30.15
CA ASN A 29 -42.68 10.30 -30.94
C ASN A 29 -42.83 10.64 -32.43
N GLY A 30 -41.93 10.16 -33.28
CA GLY A 30 -42.15 9.73 -34.67
C GLY A 30 -42.73 10.68 -35.74
N GLU A 31 -43.53 11.67 -35.41
CA GLU A 31 -44.26 12.51 -36.36
C GLU A 31 -43.99 13.98 -36.07
N ASN A 32 -42.84 14.47 -36.53
CA ASN A 32 -42.72 15.79 -37.15
C ASN A 32 -41.26 16.02 -37.54
N LYS A 33 -41.08 16.38 -38.81
CA LYS A 33 -39.79 16.73 -39.40
C LYS A 33 -39.06 17.74 -38.52
N SER A 34 -37.73 17.64 -38.52
CA SER A 34 -36.82 18.67 -38.03
C SER A 34 -37.35 20.07 -38.39
N PRO A 35 -37.42 21.03 -37.43
CA PRO A 35 -38.07 22.31 -37.66
C PRO A 35 -37.32 23.14 -38.71
N THR A 36 -37.83 23.14 -39.94
CA THR A 36 -37.36 24.01 -41.03
C THR A 36 -38.16 25.32 -41.00
N GLY A 37 -37.55 26.40 -40.49
CA GLY A 37 -38.13 27.75 -40.46
C GLY A 37 -37.39 28.72 -39.51
N PRO A 38 -37.65 30.04 -39.54
CA PRO A 38 -37.03 31.05 -38.66
C PRO A 38 -37.25 30.76 -37.17
N ALA A 39 -36.30 31.13 -36.29
CA ALA A 39 -36.34 30.83 -34.84
C ALA A 39 -37.59 31.36 -34.12
N GLU A 40 -38.18 32.45 -34.64
CA GLU A 40 -39.33 33.17 -34.09
C GLU A 40 -40.65 32.37 -34.11
N HIS A 41 -40.69 31.24 -34.82
CA HIS A 41 -41.89 30.39 -34.95
C HIS A 41 -41.69 28.96 -34.43
N ARG A 42 -40.62 28.70 -33.66
CA ARG A 42 -40.30 27.35 -33.19
C ARG A 42 -40.80 27.12 -31.77
N THR A 43 -41.45 25.99 -31.55
CA THR A 43 -41.69 25.46 -30.21
C THR A 43 -40.34 25.23 -29.54
N HIS A 44 -40.16 25.81 -28.35
CA HIS A 44 -39.02 25.51 -27.50
C HIS A 44 -39.47 24.73 -26.27
N PHE A 45 -38.53 23.98 -25.72
CA PHE A 45 -38.72 23.04 -24.63
C PHE A 45 -37.89 23.51 -23.44
N SER A 46 -38.45 23.40 -22.25
CA SER A 46 -37.69 23.46 -21.02
C SER A 46 -37.87 22.16 -20.25
N VAL A 47 -36.77 21.61 -19.75
CA VAL A 47 -36.82 20.52 -18.77
C VAL A 47 -36.64 21.14 -17.41
N GLU A 48 -37.58 20.88 -16.51
CA GLU A 48 -37.50 21.34 -15.14
C GLU A 48 -37.28 20.17 -14.18
N GLN A 49 -36.37 20.36 -13.23
CA GLN A 49 -36.07 19.42 -12.16
C GLN A 49 -36.72 19.90 -10.86
N MET A 50 -37.31 18.97 -10.10
CA MET A 50 -37.82 19.24 -8.77
C MET A 50 -36.68 19.29 -7.75
N ASP A 51 -36.63 20.34 -6.94
CA ASP A 51 -35.86 20.35 -5.71
C ASP A 51 -36.58 19.51 -4.64
N PRO A 52 -35.97 18.44 -4.12
CA PRO A 52 -36.64 17.54 -3.17
C PRO A 52 -36.90 18.18 -1.79
N LYS A 53 -36.20 19.27 -1.44
CA LYS A 53 -36.40 19.97 -0.16
C LYS A 53 -37.57 20.95 -0.25
N THR A 54 -37.59 21.78 -1.29
CA THR A 54 -38.60 22.84 -1.45
C THR A 54 -39.82 22.40 -2.25
N HIS A 55 -39.74 21.25 -2.94
CA HIS A 55 -40.76 20.76 -3.87
C HIS A 55 -41.08 21.75 -5.01
N THR A 56 -40.12 22.64 -5.33
CA THR A 56 -40.24 23.60 -6.43
C THR A 56 -39.48 23.10 -7.65
N PHE A 57 -40.00 23.40 -8.84
CA PHE A 57 -39.33 23.08 -10.11
C PHE A 57 -38.47 24.25 -10.58
N SER A 58 -37.28 23.95 -11.10
CA SER A 58 -36.40 24.92 -11.76
C SER A 58 -35.94 24.38 -13.12
N SER A 59 -35.83 25.27 -14.11
CA SER A 59 -35.38 24.90 -15.45
C SER A 59 -33.89 24.53 -15.44
N ILE A 60 -33.58 23.33 -15.93
CA ILE A 60 -32.20 22.81 -16.08
C ILE A 60 -31.76 22.75 -17.55
N TYR A 61 -32.72 22.83 -18.47
CA TYR A 61 -32.47 22.93 -19.90
C TYR A 61 -33.51 23.82 -20.52
N ILE A 62 -33.11 24.70 -21.45
CA ILE A 62 -34.00 25.48 -22.29
C ILE A 62 -33.44 25.44 -23.70
N GLY A 63 -34.24 25.04 -24.68
CA GLY A 63 -33.81 25.02 -26.08
C GLY A 63 -34.78 24.33 -27.02
N TYR A 64 -34.31 24.00 -28.22
CA TYR A 64 -35.14 23.45 -29.29
C TYR A 64 -34.91 21.95 -29.52
N SER A 65 -34.00 21.33 -28.76
CA SER A 65 -33.73 19.90 -28.87
C SER A 65 -34.94 19.10 -28.38
N THR A 66 -35.12 17.92 -28.95
CA THR A 66 -36.07 16.90 -28.50
C THR A 66 -35.43 15.87 -27.57
N ARG A 67 -34.14 16.06 -27.25
CA ARG A 67 -33.36 15.22 -26.34
C ARG A 67 -32.46 16.06 -25.46
N HIS A 68 -32.27 15.63 -24.23
CA HIS A 68 -31.32 16.23 -23.30
C HIS A 68 -30.74 15.17 -22.38
N LEU A 69 -29.43 15.25 -22.17
CA LEU A 69 -28.71 14.44 -21.20
C LEU A 69 -28.49 15.31 -19.96
N VAL A 70 -29.07 14.91 -18.84
CA VAL A 70 -28.79 15.54 -17.55
C VAL A 70 -27.57 14.84 -16.96
N GLU A 71 -26.52 15.60 -16.68
CA GLU A 71 -25.26 15.11 -16.11
C GLU A 71 -25.09 15.56 -14.65
N GLU A 72 -23.99 15.14 -14.01
CA GLU A 72 -23.64 15.53 -12.63
C GLU A 72 -24.67 15.13 -11.55
N LEU A 73 -25.48 14.10 -11.83
CA LEU A 73 -26.44 13.57 -10.86
C LEU A 73 -25.72 12.75 -9.78
N LYS A 74 -26.33 12.67 -8.59
CA LYS A 74 -25.90 11.79 -7.52
C LYS A 74 -26.42 10.38 -7.78
N SER A 75 -25.61 9.37 -7.49
CA SER A 75 -26.01 7.96 -7.59
C SER A 75 -27.06 7.60 -6.53
N SER A 76 -27.81 6.52 -6.77
CA SER A 76 -28.83 6.00 -5.84
C SER A 76 -29.83 7.06 -5.32
N THR A 77 -30.22 8.00 -6.16
CA THR A 77 -31.03 9.17 -5.77
C THR A 77 -32.24 9.30 -6.70
N TYR A 78 -33.40 9.65 -6.13
CA TYR A 78 -34.60 9.96 -6.91
C TYR A 78 -34.52 11.39 -7.44
N TYR A 79 -34.85 11.54 -8.72
CA TYR A 79 -35.01 12.81 -9.40
C TYR A 79 -36.37 12.86 -10.08
N SER A 80 -37.07 13.98 -9.96
CA SER A 80 -38.34 14.20 -10.64
C SER A 80 -38.19 15.32 -11.66
N PHE A 81 -38.62 15.06 -12.89
CA PHE A 81 -38.53 15.99 -14.01
C PHE A 81 -39.90 16.23 -14.64
N ARG A 82 -40.11 17.41 -15.19
CA ARG A 82 -41.26 17.68 -16.06
C ARG A 82 -40.83 18.46 -17.29
N LEU A 83 -41.59 18.33 -18.36
CA LEU A 83 -41.38 19.07 -19.60
C LEU A 83 -42.31 20.28 -19.63
N MET A 84 -41.76 21.46 -19.88
CA MET A 84 -42.52 22.63 -20.28
C MET A 84 -42.38 22.81 -21.79
N VAL A 85 -43.51 22.90 -22.49
CA VAL A 85 -43.57 23.19 -23.93
C VAL A 85 -44.08 24.61 -24.10
N THR A 86 -43.27 25.48 -24.69
CA THR A 86 -43.64 26.85 -25.03
C THR A 86 -43.90 26.93 -26.53
N ARG A 87 -45.16 27.20 -26.89
CA ARG A 87 -45.60 27.31 -28.28
C ARG A 87 -45.22 28.68 -28.86
N PRO A 88 -45.18 28.84 -30.19
CA PRO A 88 -44.94 30.15 -30.82
C PRO A 88 -45.93 31.25 -30.41
N SER A 89 -47.13 30.87 -29.94
CA SER A 89 -48.12 31.78 -29.38
C SER A 89 -47.74 32.38 -28.02
N GLY A 90 -46.65 31.92 -27.40
CA GLY A 90 -46.23 32.27 -26.03
C GLY A 90 -46.92 31.43 -24.95
N GLU A 91 -47.82 30.52 -25.31
CA GLU A 91 -48.48 29.62 -24.36
C GLU A 91 -47.50 28.56 -23.83
N CYS A 92 -47.36 28.49 -22.51
CA CYS A 92 -46.60 27.46 -21.81
C CYS A 92 -47.53 26.39 -21.26
N SER A 93 -47.20 25.12 -21.47
CA SER A 93 -47.90 23.98 -20.89
C SER A 93 -46.91 23.01 -20.26
N PHE A 94 -47.26 22.46 -19.10
CA PHE A 94 -46.41 21.55 -18.34
C PHE A 94 -46.93 20.13 -18.42
N SER A 95 -46.01 19.18 -18.56
CA SER A 95 -46.33 17.77 -18.43
C SER A 95 -46.50 17.40 -16.94
N PRO A 96 -47.13 16.26 -16.64
CA PRO A 96 -46.92 15.58 -15.36
C PRO A 96 -45.42 15.34 -15.11
N ALA A 97 -45.04 15.24 -13.84
CA ALA A 97 -43.67 14.92 -13.49
C ALA A 97 -43.41 13.41 -13.62
N VAL A 98 -42.25 13.04 -14.16
CA VAL A 98 -41.72 11.68 -14.17
C VAL A 98 -40.61 11.58 -13.13
N SER A 99 -40.63 10.51 -12.33
CA SER A 99 -39.59 10.26 -11.33
C SER A 99 -38.70 9.11 -11.77
N VAL A 100 -37.39 9.29 -11.64
CA VAL A 100 -36.35 8.34 -12.05
C VAL A 100 -35.37 8.17 -10.90
N PHE A 101 -34.90 6.94 -10.70
CA PHE A 101 -33.87 6.63 -9.71
C PHE A 101 -32.54 6.38 -10.43
N THR A 102 -31.49 7.12 -10.06
CA THR A 102 -30.14 6.89 -10.62
C THR A 102 -29.57 5.57 -10.11
N ASN A 103 -28.77 4.92 -10.94
CA ASN A 103 -28.16 3.64 -10.56
C ASN A 103 -27.16 3.82 -9.40
N ARG A 104 -26.87 2.71 -8.70
CA ARG A 104 -25.75 2.66 -7.75
C ARG A 104 -24.43 2.88 -8.49
N GLU A 105 -23.49 3.54 -7.82
CA GLU A 105 -22.12 3.64 -8.35
C GLU A 105 -21.51 2.23 -8.40
N PRO A 106 -20.89 1.85 -9.53
CA PRO A 106 -20.23 0.56 -9.64
C PRO A 106 -19.05 0.48 -8.65
N PHE A 107 -18.73 -0.73 -8.21
CA PHE A 107 -17.55 -0.93 -7.38
C PHE A 107 -16.29 -0.48 -8.12
N ASN A 108 -15.39 0.17 -7.39
CA ASN A 108 -14.08 0.59 -7.86
C ASN A 108 -12.99 0.20 -6.85
N GLY A 109 -11.73 0.45 -7.19
CA GLY A 109 -10.60 0.09 -6.33
C GLY A 109 -10.65 0.71 -4.93
N LYS A 110 -11.28 1.88 -4.74
CA LYS A 110 -11.45 2.46 -3.40
C LYS A 110 -12.35 1.60 -2.53
N ASN A 111 -13.41 1.01 -3.10
CA ASN A 111 -14.30 0.12 -2.34
C ASN A 111 -13.53 -1.10 -1.85
N LEU A 112 -12.65 -1.67 -2.68
CA LEU A 112 -11.83 -2.83 -2.31
C LEU A 112 -10.88 -2.51 -1.14
N HIS A 113 -10.17 -1.38 -1.22
CA HIS A 113 -9.29 -0.92 -0.14
C HIS A 113 -10.04 -0.49 1.12
N GLN A 114 -11.26 0.05 0.99
CA GLN A 114 -12.12 0.39 2.14
C GLN A 114 -12.58 -0.87 2.88
N ALA A 115 -12.95 -1.92 2.15
CA ALA A 115 -13.33 -3.20 2.75
C ALA A 115 -12.18 -3.78 3.58
N LEU A 116 -10.94 -3.72 3.07
CA LEU A 116 -9.73 -4.12 3.82
C LEU A 116 -9.51 -3.28 5.08
N ASN A 117 -9.60 -1.95 4.97
CA ASN A 117 -9.38 -1.06 6.11
C ASN A 117 -10.44 -1.20 7.21
N ARG A 118 -11.62 -1.72 6.87
CA ARG A 118 -12.71 -2.03 7.80
C ARG A 118 -12.70 -3.49 8.26
N GLU A 119 -11.75 -4.30 7.79
CA GLU A 119 -11.68 -5.75 8.05
C GLU A 119 -12.98 -6.49 7.70
N ASN A 120 -13.69 -6.04 6.66
CA ASN A 120 -14.99 -6.57 6.29
C ASN A 120 -14.86 -7.61 5.16
N GLU A 121 -14.81 -8.89 5.53
CA GLU A 121 -14.70 -10.01 4.59
C GLU A 121 -15.85 -10.07 3.58
N GLN A 122 -17.06 -9.75 4.03
CA GLN A 122 -18.26 -9.81 3.18
C GLN A 122 -18.24 -8.69 2.14
N GLU A 123 -17.89 -7.46 2.54
CA GLU A 123 -17.74 -6.33 1.61
C GLU A 123 -16.62 -6.61 0.61
N LEU A 124 -15.48 -7.15 1.07
CA LEU A 124 -14.35 -7.52 0.23
C LEU A 124 -14.76 -8.54 -0.83
N THR A 125 -15.41 -9.63 -0.40
CA THR A 125 -15.89 -10.70 -1.28
C THR A 125 -16.91 -10.18 -2.28
N THR A 126 -17.84 -9.32 -1.84
CA THR A 126 -18.85 -8.72 -2.72
C THR A 126 -18.22 -7.86 -3.82
N VAL A 127 -17.21 -7.06 -3.47
CA VAL A 127 -16.47 -6.23 -4.44
C VAL A 127 -15.73 -7.11 -5.44
N LEU A 128 -15.03 -8.17 -5.00
CA LEU A 128 -14.28 -9.07 -5.88
C LEU A 128 -15.19 -9.88 -6.81
N GLN A 129 -16.31 -10.40 -6.29
CA GLN A 129 -17.30 -11.16 -7.08
C GLN A 129 -17.98 -10.33 -8.16
N SER A 130 -17.97 -9.00 -8.06
CA SER A 130 -18.50 -8.14 -9.12
C SER A 130 -17.75 -8.30 -10.45
N GLY A 131 -16.49 -8.76 -10.42
CA GLY A 131 -15.64 -8.93 -11.60
C GLY A 131 -15.22 -7.62 -12.27
N VAL A 132 -15.65 -6.46 -11.76
CA VAL A 132 -15.34 -5.14 -12.32
C VAL A 132 -14.00 -4.60 -11.82
N VAL A 133 -13.63 -4.95 -10.58
CA VAL A 133 -12.44 -4.42 -9.90
C VAL A 133 -11.29 -5.40 -10.05
N ASN A 134 -10.14 -4.91 -10.54
CA ASN A 134 -8.90 -5.68 -10.51
C ASN A 134 -8.46 -5.93 -9.06
N VAL A 135 -8.24 -7.19 -8.70
CA VAL A 135 -7.79 -7.62 -7.37
C VAL A 135 -6.42 -7.01 -6.97
N ASP A 136 -5.57 -6.66 -7.94
CA ASP A 136 -4.26 -6.05 -7.71
C ASP A 136 -4.27 -4.52 -7.84
N VAL A 137 -5.44 -3.88 -7.78
CA VAL A 137 -5.56 -2.43 -7.92
C VAL A 137 -4.77 -1.67 -6.85
N ASN A 138 -3.86 -0.81 -7.28
CA ASN A 138 -3.06 0.00 -6.35
C ASN A 138 -3.91 1.06 -5.65
N ASP A 139 -3.64 1.30 -4.37
CA ASP A 139 -4.16 2.44 -3.63
C ASP A 139 -3.41 3.74 -3.96
N LYS A 140 -3.68 4.81 -3.21
CA LYS A 140 -2.99 6.11 -3.39
C LYS A 140 -1.50 6.06 -3.05
N MET A 141 -1.06 5.11 -2.24
CA MET A 141 0.34 4.90 -1.87
C MET A 141 1.06 3.94 -2.84
N GLY A 142 0.35 3.42 -3.85
CA GLY A 142 0.90 2.45 -4.79
C GLY A 142 0.89 1.01 -4.29
N LEU A 143 0.18 0.70 -3.20
CA LEU A 143 0.11 -0.64 -2.62
C LEU A 143 -1.08 -1.43 -3.17
N THR A 144 -0.87 -2.72 -3.44
CA THR A 144 -1.97 -3.63 -3.79
C THR A 144 -2.79 -3.98 -2.53
N PRO A 145 -4.02 -4.50 -2.68
CA PRO A 145 -4.84 -4.94 -1.55
C PRO A 145 -4.12 -6.01 -0.72
N LEU A 146 -3.39 -6.92 -1.37
CA LEU A 146 -2.61 -7.96 -0.70
C LEU A 146 -1.45 -7.38 0.11
N MET A 147 -0.76 -6.34 -0.39
CA MET A 147 0.29 -5.64 0.37
C MET A 147 -0.28 -4.95 1.61
N VAL A 148 -1.45 -4.32 1.51
CA VAL A 148 -2.12 -3.69 2.65
C VAL A 148 -2.54 -4.74 3.69
N ALA A 149 -3.13 -5.85 3.25
CA ALA A 149 -3.47 -6.97 4.14
C ALA A 149 -2.22 -7.53 4.83
N ALA A 150 -1.12 -7.66 4.08
CA ALA A 150 0.15 -8.16 4.59
C ALA A 150 0.78 -7.23 5.64
N GLN A 151 0.74 -5.91 5.39
CA GLN A 151 1.23 -4.90 6.33
C GLN A 151 0.44 -4.86 7.64
N LYS A 152 -0.87 -5.19 7.59
CA LYS A 152 -1.78 -5.20 8.75
C LYS A 152 -1.94 -6.56 9.42
N GLY A 153 -1.44 -7.63 8.81
CA GLY A 153 -1.53 -9.00 9.33
C GLY A 153 -2.90 -9.66 9.13
N PHE A 154 -3.70 -9.19 8.19
CA PHE A 154 -5.06 -9.69 7.94
C PHE A 154 -5.05 -10.97 7.08
N THR A 155 -4.64 -12.08 7.70
CA THR A 155 -4.43 -13.36 7.00
C THR A 155 -5.71 -13.88 6.33
N SER A 156 -6.88 -13.75 6.95
CA SER A 156 -8.16 -14.17 6.34
C SER A 156 -8.50 -13.36 5.09
N LEU A 157 -8.25 -12.04 5.10
CA LEU A 157 -8.49 -11.19 3.93
C LEU A 157 -7.47 -11.46 2.83
N ALA A 158 -6.21 -11.74 3.19
CA ALA A 158 -5.21 -12.20 2.23
C ALA A 158 -5.60 -13.52 1.57
N ASP A 159 -6.18 -14.46 2.31
CA ASP A 159 -6.72 -15.71 1.75
C ASP A 159 -7.84 -15.45 0.74
N ILE A 160 -8.78 -14.55 1.05
CA ILE A 160 -9.83 -14.14 0.10
C ILE A 160 -9.21 -13.53 -1.16
N LEU A 161 -8.25 -12.62 -1.03
CA LEU A 161 -7.60 -11.95 -2.16
C LEU A 161 -6.87 -12.95 -3.07
N VAL A 162 -6.10 -13.87 -2.50
CA VAL A 162 -5.34 -14.88 -3.25
C VAL A 162 -6.28 -15.86 -3.96
N LYS A 163 -7.37 -16.27 -3.32
CA LYS A 163 -8.41 -17.10 -3.96
C LYS A 163 -9.09 -16.41 -5.15
N HIS A 164 -9.10 -15.08 -5.17
CA HIS A 164 -9.59 -14.28 -6.30
C HIS A 164 -8.48 -13.85 -7.27
N GLY A 165 -7.28 -14.46 -7.17
CA GLY A 165 -6.21 -14.31 -8.15
C GLY A 165 -5.25 -13.16 -7.90
N ALA A 166 -5.15 -12.64 -6.68
CA ALA A 166 -4.12 -11.65 -6.34
C ALA A 166 -2.70 -12.18 -6.64
N ASP A 167 -1.88 -11.37 -7.29
CA ASP A 167 -0.48 -11.74 -7.58
C ASP A 167 0.37 -11.63 -6.30
N ILE A 168 0.71 -12.79 -5.75
CA ILE A 168 1.57 -12.96 -4.56
C ILE A 168 2.90 -12.21 -4.69
N ASN A 169 3.46 -12.16 -5.90
CA ASN A 169 4.81 -11.63 -6.15
C ASN A 169 4.78 -10.20 -6.72
N LYS A 170 3.61 -9.57 -6.77
CA LYS A 170 3.48 -8.17 -7.21
C LYS A 170 4.35 -7.26 -6.35
N ARG A 171 4.89 -6.23 -6.98
CA ARG A 171 5.79 -5.26 -6.34
C ARG A 171 5.25 -3.85 -6.43
N ASP A 172 5.46 -3.08 -5.37
CA ASP A 172 5.18 -1.64 -5.35
C ASP A 172 6.25 -0.85 -6.11
N SER A 173 6.13 0.48 -6.12
CA SER A 173 7.08 1.38 -6.79
C SER A 173 8.50 1.34 -6.20
N THR A 174 8.65 0.85 -4.97
CA THR A 174 9.96 0.64 -4.32
C THR A 174 10.47 -0.79 -4.49
N GLY A 175 9.77 -1.62 -5.27
CA GLY A 175 10.14 -3.01 -5.50
C GLY A 175 9.78 -3.97 -4.36
N LYS A 176 9.09 -3.51 -3.31
CA LYS A 176 8.67 -4.37 -2.19
C LYS A 176 7.43 -5.17 -2.57
N ASN A 177 7.37 -6.42 -2.13
CA ASN A 177 6.19 -7.27 -2.27
C ASN A 177 5.47 -7.43 -0.91
N SER A 178 4.32 -8.11 -0.93
CA SER A 178 3.51 -8.38 0.27
C SER A 178 4.30 -9.09 1.36
N LEU A 179 5.20 -10.01 1.01
CA LEU A 179 6.04 -10.73 1.98
C LEU A 179 6.96 -9.78 2.74
N MET A 180 7.62 -8.84 2.05
CA MET A 180 8.48 -7.84 2.70
C MET A 180 7.70 -6.92 3.65
N GLN A 181 6.48 -6.53 3.27
CA GLN A 181 5.60 -5.74 4.15
C GLN A 181 5.23 -6.52 5.42
N ALA A 182 4.86 -7.80 5.30
CA ALA A 182 4.55 -8.65 6.45
C ALA A 182 5.78 -8.90 7.34
N CYS A 183 6.96 -9.06 6.74
CA CYS A 183 8.22 -9.21 7.47
C CYS A 183 8.54 -7.96 8.30
N TYR A 184 8.45 -6.78 7.70
CA TYR A 184 8.67 -5.51 8.39
C TYR A 184 7.67 -5.28 9.53
N SER A 185 6.38 -5.59 9.32
CA SER A 185 5.34 -5.43 10.34
C SER A 185 5.29 -6.53 11.41
N GLY A 186 6.06 -7.62 11.25
CA GLY A 186 6.16 -8.66 12.27
C GLY A 186 5.02 -9.68 12.30
N HIS A 187 4.21 -9.77 11.24
CA HIS A 187 3.05 -10.65 11.20
C HIS A 187 3.44 -12.08 10.79
N LEU A 188 3.87 -12.89 11.76
CA LEU A 188 4.39 -14.24 11.50
C LEU A 188 3.41 -15.15 10.76
N ASP A 189 2.13 -15.15 11.12
CA ASP A 189 1.13 -16.00 10.47
C ASP A 189 0.90 -15.60 9.01
N MET A 190 0.94 -14.29 8.72
CA MET A 190 0.90 -13.77 7.36
C MET A 190 2.16 -14.17 6.58
N VAL A 191 3.35 -14.08 7.18
CA VAL A 191 4.61 -14.49 6.55
C VAL A 191 4.56 -15.98 6.17
N LYS A 192 4.11 -16.85 7.09
CA LYS A 192 3.91 -18.28 6.84
C LYS A 192 2.89 -18.53 5.73
N TYR A 193 1.76 -17.82 5.77
CA TYR A 193 0.72 -17.91 4.74
C TYR A 193 1.27 -17.54 3.35
N LEU A 194 1.89 -16.36 3.21
CA LEU A 194 2.46 -15.89 1.94
C LEU A 194 3.56 -16.82 1.43
N ARG A 195 4.38 -17.38 2.33
CA ARG A 195 5.38 -18.40 1.99
C ARG A 195 4.75 -19.66 1.42
N ASN A 196 3.69 -20.17 2.05
CA ASN A 196 2.93 -21.32 1.57
C ASN A 196 2.22 -21.06 0.23
N CYS A 197 1.85 -19.81 -0.06
CA CYS A 197 1.30 -19.40 -1.34
C CYS A 197 2.35 -19.18 -2.44
N GLY A 198 3.63 -19.52 -2.20
CA GLY A 198 4.69 -19.47 -3.21
C GLY A 198 5.57 -18.21 -3.19
N SER A 199 5.50 -17.39 -2.13
CA SER A 199 6.46 -16.29 -1.96
C SER A 199 7.88 -16.84 -1.73
N THR A 200 8.89 -16.09 -2.17
CA THR A 200 10.30 -16.48 -2.07
C THR A 200 11.14 -15.51 -1.22
N TRP A 201 12.05 -16.09 -0.43
CA TRP A 201 13.13 -15.37 0.28
C TRP A 201 14.16 -14.70 -0.64
N GLN A 202 14.22 -15.11 -1.92
CA GLN A 202 15.10 -14.51 -2.94
C GLN A 202 14.56 -13.19 -3.52
N SER A 203 13.37 -12.75 -3.09
CA SER A 203 12.84 -11.44 -3.49
C SER A 203 13.77 -10.31 -3.06
N ARG A 204 13.91 -9.28 -3.89
CA ARG A 204 14.78 -8.11 -3.66
C ARG A 204 14.05 -6.85 -4.09
N ASP A 205 14.02 -5.83 -3.26
CA ASP A 205 13.46 -4.53 -3.64
C ASP A 205 14.43 -3.72 -4.52
N THR A 206 14.14 -2.45 -4.78
CA THR A 206 15.01 -1.61 -5.64
C THR A 206 16.42 -1.42 -5.07
N ASP A 207 16.56 -1.39 -3.75
CA ASP A 207 17.83 -1.21 -3.05
C ASP A 207 18.57 -2.55 -2.86
N GLY A 208 17.94 -3.66 -3.24
CA GLY A 208 18.48 -5.00 -3.08
C GLY A 208 18.22 -5.60 -1.70
N CYS A 209 17.36 -5.00 -0.88
CA CYS A 209 17.00 -5.55 0.42
C CYS A 209 16.12 -6.80 0.26
N SER A 210 16.41 -7.84 1.05
CA SER A 210 15.64 -9.09 1.10
C SER A 210 14.55 -9.05 2.19
N PRO A 211 13.62 -10.03 2.24
CA PRO A 211 12.66 -10.13 3.35
C PRO A 211 13.33 -10.19 4.73
N LEU A 212 14.52 -10.80 4.85
CA LEU A 212 15.27 -10.85 6.10
C LEU A 212 15.80 -9.47 6.52
N HIS A 213 16.21 -8.62 5.57
CA HIS A 213 16.58 -7.23 5.88
C HIS A 213 15.39 -6.48 6.50
N TRP A 214 14.20 -6.62 5.90
CA TRP A 214 12.98 -5.97 6.38
C TRP A 214 12.48 -6.53 7.71
N ALA A 215 12.59 -7.85 7.95
CA ALA A 215 12.28 -8.46 9.24
C ALA A 215 13.19 -7.95 10.37
N VAL A 216 14.48 -7.78 10.07
CA VAL A 216 15.48 -7.25 11.01
C VAL A 216 15.20 -5.80 11.38
N ASP A 217 14.74 -4.97 10.45
CA ASP A 217 14.33 -3.60 10.77
C ASP A 217 13.15 -3.50 11.70
N GLY A 218 12.15 -4.34 11.48
CA GLY A 218 11.01 -4.44 12.40
C GLY A 218 11.43 -5.00 13.76
N GLY A 219 12.58 -5.68 13.84
CA GLY A 219 13.11 -6.27 15.08
C GLY A 219 12.28 -7.46 15.57
N HIS A 220 11.48 -8.07 14.70
CA HIS A 220 10.52 -9.09 15.08
C HIS A 220 11.14 -10.49 15.12
N LEU A 221 11.70 -10.86 16.28
CA LEU A 221 12.38 -12.14 16.51
C LEU A 221 11.61 -13.37 15.99
N PRO A 222 10.29 -13.55 16.25
CA PRO A 222 9.58 -14.73 15.76
C PRO A 222 9.60 -14.85 14.23
N VAL A 223 9.51 -13.74 13.51
CA VAL A 223 9.60 -13.71 12.04
C VAL A 223 11.02 -14.04 11.59
N ILE A 224 12.03 -13.40 12.18
CA ILE A 224 13.44 -13.61 11.84
C ILE A 224 13.83 -15.08 12.05
N THR A 225 13.50 -15.65 13.20
CA THR A 225 13.75 -17.05 13.52
C THR A 225 13.06 -17.98 12.52
N PHE A 226 11.80 -17.71 12.15
CA PHE A 226 11.09 -18.52 11.16
C PHE A 226 11.75 -18.46 9.77
N LEU A 227 12.13 -17.26 9.31
CA LEU A 227 12.81 -17.08 8.01
C LEU A 227 14.09 -17.92 7.94
N ILE A 228 14.91 -17.88 8.99
CA ILE A 228 16.17 -18.64 9.08
C ILE A 228 15.89 -20.15 9.08
N GLN A 229 14.93 -20.60 9.89
CA GLN A 229 14.54 -22.01 9.96
C GLN A 229 13.98 -22.53 8.62
N ASP A 230 13.33 -21.69 7.84
CA ASP A 230 12.82 -22.00 6.49
C ASP A 230 13.89 -21.83 5.39
N GLY A 231 15.18 -21.78 5.77
CA GLY A 231 16.30 -21.79 4.83
C GLY A 231 16.57 -20.46 4.14
N CYS A 232 16.15 -19.33 4.74
CA CYS A 232 16.58 -18.01 4.25
C CYS A 232 18.10 -17.84 4.42
N GLU A 233 18.76 -17.39 3.36
CA GLU A 233 20.17 -16.99 3.40
C GLU A 233 20.36 -15.84 4.40
N VAL A 234 21.35 -15.98 5.30
CA VAL A 234 21.58 -15.06 6.42
C VAL A 234 22.44 -13.87 5.99
N ASP A 235 23.52 -14.11 5.25
CA ASP A 235 24.47 -13.06 4.82
C ASP A 235 24.16 -12.47 3.44
N VAL A 236 22.86 -12.31 3.14
CA VAL A 236 22.46 -11.58 1.93
C VAL A 236 22.89 -10.13 2.05
N MET A 237 23.52 -9.58 1.01
CA MET A 237 23.85 -8.15 0.96
C MET A 237 22.83 -7.35 0.15
N ASP A 238 22.52 -6.14 0.61
CA ASP A 238 21.87 -5.12 -0.22
C ASP A 238 22.81 -4.63 -1.36
N LYS A 239 22.28 -3.84 -2.30
CA LYS A 239 23.06 -3.28 -3.42
C LYS A 239 23.66 -1.91 -3.09
N VAL A 240 23.09 -1.20 -2.13
CA VAL A 240 23.41 0.21 -1.85
C VAL A 240 24.63 0.35 -0.96
N SER A 241 24.71 -0.41 0.13
CA SER A 241 25.75 -0.33 1.14
C SER A 241 26.57 -1.63 1.26
N LEU A 242 26.14 -2.72 0.61
CA LEU A 242 26.61 -4.07 0.85
C LEU A 242 26.37 -4.51 2.30
N TRP A 243 25.28 -4.05 2.90
CA TRP A 243 24.95 -4.43 4.26
C TRP A 243 24.25 -5.77 4.29
N THR A 244 24.71 -6.65 5.18
CA THR A 244 23.98 -7.86 5.61
C THR A 244 22.96 -7.52 6.69
N PRO A 245 22.01 -8.43 7.01
CA PRO A 245 21.11 -8.26 8.15
C PRO A 245 21.85 -7.93 9.46
N LEU A 246 23.01 -8.54 9.74
CA LEU A 246 23.81 -8.23 10.94
C LEU A 246 24.39 -6.80 10.91
N MET A 247 24.85 -6.33 9.74
CA MET A 247 25.24 -4.94 9.54
C MET A 247 24.10 -3.97 9.82
N ARG A 248 22.88 -4.33 9.40
CA ARG A 248 21.69 -3.51 9.63
C ARG A 248 21.29 -3.40 11.09
N VAL A 249 21.37 -4.49 11.85
CA VAL A 249 21.21 -4.44 13.32
C VAL A 249 22.21 -3.45 13.91
N SER A 250 23.47 -3.52 13.48
CA SER A 250 24.54 -2.64 13.97
C SER A 250 24.36 -1.16 13.58
N ALA A 251 23.75 -0.91 12.43
CA ALA A 251 23.53 0.43 11.89
C ALA A 251 22.27 1.12 12.45
N ILE A 252 21.21 0.37 12.74
CA ILE A 252 19.86 0.92 12.95
C ILE A 252 19.36 0.74 14.37
N SER A 253 19.38 -0.49 14.90
CA SER A 253 18.64 -0.82 16.12
C SER A 253 19.51 -1.15 17.33
N GLY A 254 20.71 -1.68 17.12
CA GLY A 254 21.57 -2.18 18.20
C GLY A 254 20.97 -3.39 18.95
N ASN A 255 19.95 -4.05 18.40
CA ASN A 255 19.22 -5.10 19.09
C ASN A 255 20.06 -6.39 19.19
N ALA A 256 20.73 -6.55 20.34
CA ALA A 256 21.60 -7.70 20.62
C ALA A 256 20.86 -9.04 20.54
N ALA A 257 19.56 -9.11 20.85
CA ALA A 257 18.81 -10.36 20.74
C ALA A 257 18.64 -10.79 19.26
N VAL A 258 18.36 -9.84 18.36
CA VAL A 258 18.30 -10.11 16.92
C VAL A 258 19.67 -10.51 16.37
N ALA A 259 20.72 -9.77 16.74
CA ALA A 259 22.09 -10.12 16.34
C ALA A 259 22.48 -11.53 16.82
N CYS A 260 22.13 -11.90 18.06
CA CYS A 260 22.41 -13.22 18.61
C CYS A 260 21.79 -14.33 17.76
N VAL A 261 20.53 -14.19 17.35
CA VAL A 261 19.87 -15.16 16.46
C VAL A 261 20.56 -15.25 15.10
N LEU A 262 20.97 -14.12 14.51
CA LEU A 262 21.70 -14.11 13.24
C LEU A 262 23.07 -14.80 13.36
N LEU A 263 23.83 -14.51 14.42
CA LEU A 263 25.14 -15.11 14.69
C LEU A 263 25.03 -16.61 14.96
N GLN A 264 24.03 -17.04 15.73
CA GLN A 264 23.74 -18.47 15.93
C GLN A 264 23.36 -19.18 14.63
N ALA A 265 22.77 -18.46 13.68
CA ALA A 265 22.46 -18.96 12.35
C ALA A 265 23.66 -18.93 11.38
N GLY A 266 24.85 -18.54 11.85
CA GLY A 266 26.08 -18.54 11.07
C GLY A 266 26.36 -17.25 10.29
N ALA A 267 25.73 -16.12 10.66
CA ALA A 267 26.11 -14.82 10.10
C ALA A 267 27.60 -14.55 10.32
N ASP A 268 28.32 -14.16 9.27
CA ASP A 268 29.71 -13.76 9.40
C ASP A 268 29.82 -12.43 10.18
N VAL A 269 30.42 -12.53 11.37
CA VAL A 269 30.61 -11.40 12.29
C VAL A 269 31.59 -10.35 11.76
N ASN A 270 32.42 -10.70 10.77
CA ASN A 270 33.49 -9.87 10.22
C ASN A 270 33.24 -9.42 8.78
N VAL A 271 32.00 -9.51 8.28
CA VAL A 271 31.62 -8.98 6.95
C VAL A 271 32.03 -7.52 6.78
N ARG A 272 32.28 -7.11 5.54
CA ARG A 272 32.70 -5.74 5.21
C ARG A 272 31.71 -5.07 4.29
N ASP A 273 31.30 -3.85 4.65
CA ASP A 273 30.50 -2.98 3.79
C ASP A 273 31.35 -2.32 2.70
N LYS A 274 30.75 -1.46 1.85
CA LYS A 274 31.47 -0.73 0.79
C LYS A 274 32.65 0.12 1.27
N ALA A 275 32.65 0.55 2.53
CA ALA A 275 33.72 1.34 3.12
C ALA A 275 34.71 0.48 3.93
N GLY A 276 34.60 -0.84 3.85
CA GLY A 276 35.42 -1.78 4.62
C GLY A 276 35.08 -1.83 6.11
N LYS A 277 33.96 -1.22 6.54
CA LYS A 277 33.54 -1.28 7.95
C LYS A 277 33.01 -2.68 8.26
N THR A 278 33.19 -3.13 9.50
CA THR A 278 32.62 -4.37 10.04
C THR A 278 31.40 -4.09 10.92
N PRO A 279 30.56 -5.10 11.25
CA PRO A 279 29.44 -4.91 12.18
C PRO A 279 29.89 -4.30 13.51
N LEU A 280 31.04 -4.74 14.03
CA LEU A 280 31.65 -4.19 15.25
C LEU A 280 31.93 -2.69 15.12
N MET A 281 32.57 -2.27 14.02
CA MET A 281 32.85 -0.84 13.78
C MET A 281 31.57 -0.01 13.72
N VAL A 282 30.55 -0.50 13.03
CA VAL A 282 29.26 0.19 12.91
C VAL A 282 28.55 0.28 14.27
N ALA A 283 28.53 -0.81 15.05
CA ALA A 283 27.96 -0.82 16.40
C ALA A 283 28.70 0.14 17.35
N VAL A 284 30.02 0.26 17.22
CA VAL A 284 30.84 1.24 17.97
C VAL A 284 30.45 2.66 17.61
N LEU A 285 30.37 3.00 16.31
CA LEU A 285 29.97 4.33 15.85
C LEU A 285 28.62 4.76 16.44
N ASN A 286 27.66 3.84 16.48
CA ASN A 286 26.32 4.07 17.01
C ASN A 286 26.18 3.87 18.54
N ASN A 287 27.28 3.60 19.25
CA ASN A 287 27.31 3.42 20.70
C ASN A 287 26.43 2.26 21.22
N HIS A 288 26.29 1.18 20.46
CA HIS A 288 25.50 0.02 20.85
C HIS A 288 26.31 -0.92 21.76
N VAL A 289 26.52 -0.50 23.00
CA VAL A 289 27.43 -1.18 23.96
C VAL A 289 27.16 -2.67 24.12
N GLU A 290 25.90 -3.08 24.29
CA GLU A 290 25.56 -4.50 24.47
C GLU A 290 25.76 -5.32 23.18
N LEU A 291 25.49 -4.72 22.02
CA LEU A 291 25.79 -5.36 20.74
C LEU A 291 27.30 -5.49 20.52
N VAL A 292 28.10 -4.48 20.90
CA VAL A 292 29.56 -4.55 20.84
C VAL A 292 30.09 -5.72 21.66
N LYS A 293 29.63 -5.90 22.90
CA LYS A 293 30.00 -7.06 23.73
C LYS A 293 29.67 -8.36 23.03
N LEU A 294 28.42 -8.51 22.56
CA LEU A 294 27.97 -9.72 21.88
C LEU A 294 28.82 -10.03 20.64
N LEU A 295 29.13 -9.03 19.82
CA LEU A 295 29.94 -9.20 18.62
C LEU A 295 31.36 -9.68 18.96
N LEU A 296 31.99 -9.10 19.98
CA LEU A 296 33.31 -9.51 20.47
C LEU A 296 33.28 -10.93 21.03
N ASP A 297 32.27 -11.26 21.84
CA ASP A 297 32.05 -12.61 22.38
C ASP A 297 31.81 -13.64 21.27
N SER A 298 31.31 -13.19 20.11
CA SER A 298 31.06 -14.01 18.92
C SER A 298 32.22 -14.02 17.92
N GLY A 299 33.40 -13.51 18.30
CA GLY A 299 34.62 -13.59 17.48
C GLY A 299 34.81 -12.43 16.49
N ALA A 300 34.18 -11.28 16.73
CA ALA A 300 34.49 -10.07 15.96
C ALA A 300 35.97 -9.67 16.15
N ASP A 301 36.69 -9.49 15.04
CA ASP A 301 38.08 -9.03 15.07
C ASP A 301 38.12 -7.50 15.23
N GLN A 302 38.46 -7.05 16.43
CA GLN A 302 38.59 -5.64 16.79
C GLN A 302 39.80 -4.94 16.15
N HIS A 303 40.74 -5.68 15.55
CA HIS A 303 41.94 -5.15 14.91
C HIS A 303 41.78 -4.89 13.41
N LEU A 304 40.66 -5.33 12.82
CA LEU A 304 40.35 -4.99 11.44
C LEU A 304 40.28 -3.47 11.26
N LYS A 305 40.65 -3.03 10.06
CA LYS A 305 40.63 -1.63 9.64
C LYS A 305 39.77 -1.49 8.40
N ASN A 306 39.02 -0.40 8.35
CA ASN A 306 38.27 -0.02 7.17
C ASN A 306 39.19 0.53 6.07
N GLU A 307 38.62 0.93 4.93
CA GLU A 307 39.38 1.45 3.78
C GLU A 307 40.13 2.76 4.08
N TYR A 308 39.82 3.43 5.19
CA TYR A 308 40.50 4.64 5.67
C TYR A 308 41.58 4.34 6.72
N GLY A 309 41.85 3.07 7.02
CA GLY A 309 42.83 2.66 8.02
C GLY A 309 42.37 2.80 9.47
N ALA A 310 41.08 3.08 9.70
CA ALA A 310 40.51 3.23 11.04
C ALA A 310 39.88 1.91 11.54
N GLY A 311 40.24 1.48 12.74
CA GLY A 311 39.67 0.34 13.45
C GLY A 311 38.54 0.71 14.41
N ALA A 312 37.99 -0.28 15.11
CA ALA A 312 36.93 -0.07 16.10
C ALA A 312 37.38 0.88 17.24
N ALA A 313 38.59 0.73 17.76
CA ALA A 313 39.14 1.60 18.80
C ALA A 313 39.33 3.06 18.32
N ASP A 314 39.80 3.25 17.09
CA ASP A 314 39.98 4.59 16.49
C ASP A 314 38.63 5.32 16.39
N MET A 315 37.59 4.59 15.98
CA MET A 315 36.22 5.12 15.92
C MET A 315 35.65 5.42 17.30
N ALA A 316 35.84 4.52 18.28
CA ALA A 316 35.40 4.77 19.66
C ALA A 316 36.02 6.06 20.22
N LYS A 317 37.31 6.29 19.96
CA LYS A 317 38.03 7.50 20.36
C LYS A 317 37.55 8.74 19.62
N ALA A 318 37.45 8.69 18.30
CA ALA A 318 37.05 9.83 17.47
C ALA A 318 35.63 10.33 17.80
N PHE A 319 34.72 9.43 18.20
CA PHE A 319 33.33 9.74 18.52
C PHE A 319 33.03 9.78 20.03
N GLY A 320 34.06 9.74 20.89
CA GLY A 320 33.91 9.90 22.35
C GLY A 320 33.12 8.79 23.03
N ARG A 321 33.21 7.54 22.55
CA ARG A 321 32.49 6.38 23.09
C ARG A 321 33.22 5.76 24.28
N GLN A 322 33.28 6.49 25.40
CA GLN A 322 34.10 6.12 26.57
C GLN A 322 33.83 4.70 27.11
N ASN A 323 32.55 4.31 27.22
CA ASN A 323 32.18 2.98 27.71
C ASN A 323 32.71 1.86 26.82
N ILE A 324 32.76 2.11 25.51
CA ILE A 324 33.24 1.15 24.52
C ILE A 324 34.77 1.14 24.47
N MET A 325 35.44 2.29 24.61
CA MET A 325 36.89 2.34 24.76
C MET A 325 37.36 1.48 25.94
N ASN A 326 36.74 1.67 27.11
CA ASN A 326 37.07 0.90 28.31
C ASN A 326 36.83 -0.62 28.09
N LEU A 327 35.82 -0.99 27.31
CA LEU A 327 35.52 -2.38 26.99
C LEU A 327 36.59 -3.00 26.06
N LEU A 328 36.95 -2.32 24.98
CA LEU A 328 37.97 -2.77 24.02
C LEU A 328 39.36 -2.87 24.69
N ASP A 329 39.70 -1.90 25.53
CA ASP A 329 40.96 -1.90 26.29
C ASP A 329 41.02 -3.10 27.26
N LYS A 330 39.92 -3.37 27.98
CA LYS A 330 39.84 -4.49 28.92
C LYS A 330 40.07 -5.83 28.21
N ILE A 331 39.40 -6.05 27.08
CA ILE A 331 39.53 -7.30 26.30
C ILE A 331 40.96 -7.44 25.76
N SER A 332 41.55 -6.36 25.25
CA SER A 332 42.94 -6.35 24.76
C SER A 332 43.96 -6.72 25.85
N MET A 333 43.74 -6.28 27.09
CA MET A 333 44.57 -6.67 28.24
C MET A 333 44.39 -8.14 28.63
N GLU A 334 43.16 -8.65 28.59
CA GLU A 334 42.87 -10.06 28.89
C GLU A 334 43.53 -11.00 27.87
N ASP A 335 43.47 -10.68 26.57
CA ASP A 335 44.13 -11.44 25.51
C ASP A 335 45.66 -11.44 25.65
N SER A 336 46.24 -10.27 25.96
CA SER A 336 47.69 -10.14 26.21
C SER A 336 48.15 -10.96 27.42
N ASN A 337 47.35 -11.03 28.48
CA ASN A 337 47.65 -11.82 29.67
C ASN A 337 47.49 -13.33 29.43
N ARG A 338 46.55 -13.74 28.57
CA ARG A 338 46.40 -15.16 28.19
C ARG A 338 47.62 -15.65 27.40
N LEU A 339 48.11 -14.88 26.44
CA LEU A 339 49.29 -15.20 25.62
C LEU A 339 50.55 -15.37 26.48
N THR A 340 50.80 -14.46 27.42
CA THR A 340 51.95 -14.53 28.33
C THR A 340 51.87 -15.70 29.32
N SER A 341 50.66 -16.08 29.74
CA SER A 341 50.44 -17.24 30.62
C SER A 341 50.68 -18.58 29.89
N THR A 342 50.29 -18.70 28.62
CA THR A 342 50.54 -19.90 27.81
C THR A 342 52.03 -20.11 27.48
N GLU A 343 52.80 -19.03 27.35
CA GLU A 343 54.26 -19.10 27.15
C GLU A 343 55.00 -19.58 28.41
N GLN A 344 54.48 -19.28 29.61
CA GLN A 344 55.05 -19.77 30.88
C GLN A 344 54.91 -21.28 31.09
N PHE A 345 53.85 -21.92 30.58
CA PHE A 345 53.67 -23.38 30.68
C PHE A 345 54.54 -24.19 29.69
N CYS A 346 54.93 -23.60 28.55
CA CYS A 346 55.76 -24.30 27.56
C CYS A 346 57.26 -24.39 27.94
N TYR A 347 57.70 -23.69 28.99
CA TYR A 347 59.08 -23.72 29.49
C TYR A 347 59.28 -24.54 30.79
N GLY A 348 58.23 -25.20 31.30
CA GLY A 348 58.25 -25.92 32.59
C GLY A 348 58.80 -27.36 32.57
N ASP A 349 58.75 -28.08 31.44
CA ASP A 349 59.09 -29.51 31.39
C ASP A 349 60.43 -29.79 30.69
N LYS A 350 61.51 -29.25 31.26
CA LYS A 350 62.88 -29.73 31.01
C LYS A 350 63.69 -29.75 32.30
N LYS A 351 63.45 -30.72 33.19
CA LYS A 351 64.46 -31.24 34.11
C LYS A 351 64.26 -32.72 34.38
#